data_AF-A0A6G7LM84-F1
#
_entry.id   AF-A0A6G7LM84-F1
#
_cell.length_a   1.000
_cell.length_b   1.000
_cell.length_c   1.000
_cell.angle_alpha   90.00
_cell.angle_beta   90.00
_cell.angle_gamma   90.00
#
_symmetry.space_group_name_H-M   'P 1'
#
loop_
_entity.id
_entity.type
_entity.pdbx_description
1 polymer ?
#
loop_
_entity_poly.entity_id
_entity_poly.type
_entity_poly.pdbx_seq_one_letter_code
_entity_poly.pdbx_strand_id
1 'polypeptide(L)' 'MEPGLITWAENFAFYAQETPGVFFFLGVTPKGTDPSTAASNHSPYFYADEAAFKTGVEALTSLALTSLSGK' A
#
# COMPACT_ATOMS: atom_id res chain seq x y z
N MET A 1 5.26 4.79 10.43
CA MET A 1 6.47 3.95 10.53
C MET A 1 6.88 3.67 9.10
N GLU A 2 8.05 4.16 8.68
CA GLU A 2 8.60 3.80 7.37
C GLU A 2 9.10 2.35 7.45
N PRO A 3 8.65 1.42 6.59
CA PRO A 3 8.99 0.01 6.72
C PRO A 3 10.46 -0.34 6.39
N GLY A 4 11.29 0.64 6.01
CA GLY A 4 12.65 0.39 5.53
C GLY A 4 12.66 -0.35 4.19
N LEU A 5 13.81 -0.93 3.83
CA LEU A 5 13.88 -1.82 2.67
C LEU A 5 13.20 -3.16 3.00
N ILE A 6 12.42 -3.68 2.05
CA ILE A 6 11.55 -4.85 2.24
C ILE A 6 12.06 -6.00 1.35
N THR A 7 11.98 -7.23 1.85
CA THR A 7 12.39 -8.46 1.14
C THR A 7 11.23 -9.20 0.48
N TRP A 8 10.06 -8.59 0.39
CA TRP A 8 8.87 -9.17 -0.23
C TRP A 8 9.05 -9.23 -1.75
N ALA A 9 8.57 -10.30 -2.37
CA ALA A 9 8.58 -10.42 -3.82
C ALA A 9 7.28 -9.81 -4.39
N GLU A 10 7.42 -8.89 -5.34
CA GLU A 10 6.32 -8.20 -6.01
C GLU A 10 6.65 -8.07 -7.50
N ASN A 11 5.77 -8.55 -8.37
CA ASN A 11 6.01 -8.54 -9.82
C ASN A 11 5.73 -7.17 -10.45
N PHE A 12 5.13 -6.23 -9.71
CA PHE A 12 5.02 -4.83 -10.14
C PHE A 12 6.38 -4.22 -10.53
N ALA A 13 7.48 -4.72 -9.94
CA ALA A 13 8.83 -4.30 -10.27
C ALA A 13 9.17 -4.43 -11.77
N PHE A 14 8.57 -5.38 -12.49
CA PHE A 14 8.77 -5.49 -13.94
C PHE A 14 8.15 -4.31 -14.71
N TYR A 15 7.02 -3.74 -14.27
CA TYR A 15 6.49 -2.53 -14.88
C TYR A 15 7.40 -1.32 -14.62
N ALA A 16 7.97 -1.23 -13.42
CA ALA A 16 8.91 -0.15 -13.06
C ALA A 16 10.26 -0.23 -13.80
N GLN A 17 10.59 -1.36 -14.46
CA GLN A 17 11.74 -1.48 -15.35
C GLN A 17 11.47 -0.83 -16.73
N GLU A 18 10.22 -0.77 -17.17
CA GLU A 18 9.84 -0.31 -18.51
C GLU A 18 9.40 1.15 -18.56
N THR A 19 8.89 1.69 -17.44
CA THR A 19 8.40 3.07 -17.33
C THR A 19 8.56 3.59 -15.91
N PRO A 20 8.70 4.92 -15.67
CA PRO A 20 8.69 5.47 -14.33
C PRO A 20 7.47 4.98 -13.53
N GLY A 21 7.73 4.20 -12.49
CA GLY A 21 6.71 3.59 -11.65
C GLY A 21 6.89 3.99 -10.20
N VAL A 22 5.79 4.02 -9.45
CA VAL A 22 5.78 4.19 -8.00
C VAL A 22 4.95 3.08 -7.37
N PHE A 23 5.48 2.51 -6.29
CA PHE A 23 4.78 1.54 -5.44
C PHE A 23 4.83 2.05 -4.01
N PHE A 24 3.68 2.05 -3.32
CA PHE A 24 3.58 2.53 -1.94
C PHE A 24 2.62 1.66 -1.15
N PHE A 25 2.76 1.67 0.17
CA PHE A 25 1.96 0.85 1.07
C PHE A 25 0.85 1.66 1.74
N LEU A 26 -0.32 1.05 1.88
CA LEU A 26 -1.42 1.56 2.69
C LEU A 26 -1.50 0.75 3.99
N GLY A 27 -1.43 1.43 5.13
CA GLY A 27 -1.62 0.78 6.43
C GLY A 27 -3.06 0.31 6.61
N VAL A 28 -3.24 -0.95 6.99
CA VAL A 28 -4.56 -1.58 7.24
C VAL A 28 -4.69 -2.17 8.65
N THR A 29 -3.73 -1.88 9.54
CA THR A 29 -3.80 -2.32 10.93
C THR A 29 -4.95 -1.60 11.64
N PRO A 30 -5.85 -2.31 12.33
CA PRO A 30 -6.95 -1.70 13.07
C PRO A 30 -6.49 -0.67 14.10
N LYS A 31 -7.27 0.39 14.25
CA LYS A 31 -6.99 1.45 15.24
C LYS A 31 -6.90 0.87 16.65
N GLY A 32 -5.81 1.16 17.36
CA GLY A 32 -5.55 0.70 18.72
C GLY A 32 -4.82 -0.65 18.80
N THR A 33 -4.58 -1.32 17.67
CA THR A 33 -3.71 -2.50 17.59
C THR A 33 -2.26 -2.06 17.37
N ASP A 34 -1.32 -2.68 18.09
CA ASP A 34 0.11 -2.49 17.83
C ASP A 34 0.50 -3.14 16.48
N PRO A 35 0.93 -2.34 15.47
CA PRO A 35 1.29 -2.87 14.15
C PRO A 35 2.42 -3.90 14.17
N SER A 36 3.30 -3.87 15.18
CA SER A 36 4.39 -4.84 15.32
C SER A 36 3.91 -6.25 15.71
N THR A 37 2.68 -6.35 16.22
CA THR A 37 2.06 -7.61 16.66
C THR A 37 0.95 -8.09 15.74
N ALA A 38 0.53 -7.25 14.79
CA ALA A 38 -0.50 -7.59 13.84
C ALA A 38 -0.06 -8.75 12.92
N ALA A 39 -0.97 -9.66 12.62
CA ALA A 39 -0.70 -10.76 11.70
C ALA A 39 -0.34 -10.22 10.30
N SER A 40 0.78 -10.67 9.75
CA SER A 40 1.25 -10.24 8.43
C SER A 40 0.37 -10.77 7.30
N ASN A 41 0.54 -10.19 6.10
CA ASN A 41 0.09 -10.81 4.85
C ASN A 41 0.54 -12.29 4.80
N HIS A 42 -0.27 -13.15 4.20
CA HIS A 42 -0.13 -14.62 4.13
C HIS A 42 -0.38 -15.41 5.44
N SER A 43 -0.69 -14.77 6.55
CA SER A 43 -1.13 -15.45 7.78
C SER A 43 -2.61 -15.89 7.70
N PRO A 44 -3.02 -17.05 8.25
CA PRO A 44 -4.44 -17.39 8.39
C PRO A 44 -5.20 -16.47 9.35
N TYR A 45 -4.48 -15.66 10.14
CA TYR A 45 -5.03 -14.67 11.06
C TYR A 45 -4.98 -13.24 10.49
N PHE A 46 -4.58 -13.08 9.22
CA PHE A 46 -4.53 -11.77 8.60
C PHE A 46 -5.91 -11.10 8.62
N TYR A 47 -5.93 -9.82 8.99
CA TYR A 47 -7.13 -9.00 9.00
C TYR A 47 -6.77 -7.58 8.53
N ALA A 48 -7.56 -7.06 7.60
CA ALA A 48 -7.43 -5.70 7.09
C ALA A 48 -8.57 -4.85 7.63
N ASP A 49 -8.25 -3.70 8.21
CA ASP A 49 -9.24 -2.69 8.61
C ASP A 49 -9.88 -2.05 7.37
N GLU A 50 -11.16 -2.37 7.14
CA GLU A 50 -11.92 -1.86 5.99
C GLU A 50 -12.06 -0.34 5.98
N ALA A 51 -11.83 0.34 7.12
CA ALA A 51 -11.77 1.80 7.16
C ALA A 51 -10.68 2.36 6.23
N ALA A 52 -9.64 1.58 5.91
CA ALA A 52 -8.58 1.96 4.99
C ALA A 52 -9.03 2.00 3.51
N PHE A 53 -10.12 1.32 3.13
CA PHE A 53 -10.55 1.24 1.73
C PHE A 53 -10.85 2.62 1.13
N LYS A 54 -11.52 3.49 1.90
CA LYS A 54 -11.79 4.86 1.47
C LYS A 54 -10.47 5.59 1.15
N THR A 55 -9.51 5.53 2.06
CA THR A 55 -8.19 6.15 1.89
C THR A 55 -7.45 5.60 0.67
N GLY A 56 -7.49 4.30 0.43
CA GLY A 56 -6.85 3.67 -0.73
C GLY A 56 -7.45 4.13 -2.06
N VAL A 57 -8.78 4.19 -2.15
CA VAL A 57 -9.48 4.70 -3.35
C VAL A 57 -9.17 6.17 -3.59
N GLU A 58 -9.21 6.99 -2.54
CA GLU A 58 -8.88 8.42 -2.63
C GLU A 58 -7.42 8.63 -3.07
N ALA A 59 -6.47 7.86 -2.55
CA ALA A 59 -5.06 7.94 -2.90
C ALA A 59 -4.82 7.63 -4.38
N LEU A 60 -5.30 6.49 -4.88
CA LEU A 60 -5.13 6.08 -6.27
C LEU A 60 -5.86 7.03 -7.24
N THR A 61 -7.07 7.46 -6.88
CA THR A 61 -7.86 8.41 -7.68
C THR A 61 -7.15 9.77 -7.76
N SER A 62 -6.67 10.27 -6.63
CA SER A 62 -5.94 11.54 -6.58
C SER A 62 -4.64 11.49 -7.38
N LEU A 63 -3.92 10.36 -7.31
CA LEU A 63 -2.71 10.13 -8.11
C LEU A 63 -3.01 10.17 -9.61
N ALA A 64 -4.05 9.46 -10.05
CA ALA A 64 -4.47 9.44 -11.44
C ALA A 64 -4.91 10.84 -11.92
N LEU A 65 -5.74 11.53 -11.15
CA LEU A 65 -6.21 12.88 -11.48
C LEU A 65 -5.07 13.89 -11.54
N THR A 66 -4.12 13.83 -10.60
CA THR A 66 -2.93 14.71 -10.60
C THR A 66 -2.11 14.48 -11.86
N SER A 67 -1.77 13.22 -12.15
CA SER A 67 -1.01 12.83 -13.34
C SER A 67 -1.67 13.27 -14.65
N LEU A 68 -3.00 13.09 -14.78
CA LEU A 68 -3.75 13.45 -15.98
C LEU A 68 -4.00 14.96 -16.13
N SER A 69 -4.02 15.71 -15.04
CA SER A 69 -4.30 17.16 -15.06
C SER A 69 -3.10 18.00 -15.48
N GLY A 70 -1.95 17.38 -15.77
CA GLY A 70 -0.73 18.08 -16.20
C GLY A 70 -0.19 19.07 -15.18
N LYS A 71 -0.53 18.89 -13.89
CA LYS A 71 -0.02 19.66 -12.76
C LYS A 71 0.91 18.82 -11.92
#